data_AF-A0A4R1L3D8-F1
#
_entry.id   AF-A0A4R1L3D8-F1
#
_cell.length_a   1.000
_cell.length_b   1.000
_cell.length_c   1.000
_cell.angle_alpha   90.00
_cell.angle_beta   90.00
_cell.angle_gamma   90.00
#
_symmetry.space_group_name_H-M   'P 1'
#
loop_
_entity.id
_entity.type
_entity.pdbx_description
1 polymer ?
#
loop_
_entity_poly.entity_id
_entity_poly.type
_entity_poly.pdbx_seq_one_letter_code
_entity_poly.pdbx_strand_id
1 'polypeptide(L)' 'MLKKLLLVTMIGLSFSISIYANEIDDLMVKAEQGDEQALFDLALKYYHGDGVKQAYKQATYWYQQAAEQGVRN' A
#
# COMPACT_ATOMS: atom_id res chain seq x y z
N MET A 1 15.30 11.43 7.36
CA MET A 1 16.32 10.62 6.65
C MET A 1 15.91 9.14 6.57
N LEU A 2 15.37 8.54 7.63
CA LEU A 2 15.03 7.09 7.71
C LEU A 2 13.88 6.62 6.80
N LYS A 3 12.91 7.48 6.47
CA LYS A 3 11.69 7.09 5.74
C LYS A 3 11.88 6.90 4.23
N LYS A 4 12.96 7.44 3.64
CA LYS A 4 13.24 7.32 2.20
C LYS A 4 13.96 6.02 1.83
N LEU A 5 14.58 5.36 2.81
CA LEU A 5 15.33 4.12 2.62
C LEU A 5 14.42 2.89 2.55
N LEU A 6 13.30 2.91 3.29
CA LEU A 6 12.28 1.83 3.33
C LEU A 6 11.61 1.56 1.97
N LEU A 7 11.37 2.61 1.17
CA LEU A 7 10.69 2.48 -0.13
C LEU A 7 11.58 1.85 -1.21
N VAL A 8 12.90 2.08 -1.14
CA VAL A 8 13.87 1.63 -2.16
C VAL A 8 14.23 0.15 -1.99
N THR A 9 14.02 -0.43 -0.80
CA THR A 9 14.40 -1.81 -0.48
C THR A 9 13.38 -2.88 -0.87
N MET A 10 12.14 -2.53 -1.19
CA MET A 10 11.05 -3.51 -1.40
C MET A 10 11.10 -4.24 -2.76
N ILE A 11 11.90 -3.77 -3.72
CA ILE A 11 12.06 -4.45 -5.03
C ILE A 11 13.03 -5.65 -4.93
N GLY A 12 13.83 -5.76 -3.86
CA GLY A 12 15.00 -6.66 -3.84
C GLY A 12 14.94 -7.95 -3.01
N LEU A 13 14.08 -8.06 -1.98
CA LEU A 13 14.26 -9.11 -0.97
C LEU A 13 12.93 -9.70 -0.47
N SER A 14 12.42 -10.68 -1.19
CA SER A 14 11.45 -11.65 -0.67
C SER A 14 12.05 -12.64 0.37
N PHE A 15 13.28 -12.42 0.88
CA PHE A 15 14.03 -13.47 1.58
C PHE A 15 14.56 -13.11 2.99
N SER A 16 14.11 -12.03 3.64
CA SER A 16 14.49 -11.77 5.04
C SER A 16 13.33 -11.31 5.93
N ILE A 17 12.38 -12.24 6.07
CA ILE A 17 11.76 -12.63 7.34
C ILE A 17 10.71 -11.65 7.92
N SER A 18 9.44 -12.03 7.78
CA SER A 18 8.33 -12.12 8.77
C SER A 18 8.35 -11.44 10.16
N ILE A 19 9.20 -10.45 10.49
CA ILE A 19 9.32 -9.91 11.87
C ILE A 19 8.57 -8.56 12.10
N TYR A 20 7.89 -8.00 11.09
CA TYR A 20 7.08 -6.77 11.24
C TYR A 20 5.77 -6.83 10.45
N ALA A 21 4.84 -7.75 10.75
CA ALA A 21 3.54 -7.78 10.09
C ALA A 21 2.69 -6.56 10.47
N ASN A 22 2.94 -5.40 9.86
CA ASN A 22 2.02 -4.28 9.86
C ASN A 22 0.93 -4.55 8.81
N GLU A 23 -0.33 -4.32 9.18
CA GLU A 23 -1.51 -4.45 8.31
C GLU A 23 -1.34 -3.75 6.95
N ILE A 24 -0.57 -2.65 6.92
CA ILE A 24 -0.26 -1.88 5.71
C ILE A 24 0.61 -2.65 4.73
N ASP A 25 1.58 -3.43 5.21
CA ASP A 25 2.52 -4.13 4.33
C ASP A 25 1.81 -5.28 3.60
N ASP A 26 0.88 -5.96 4.28
CA ASP A 26 -0.01 -6.97 3.67
C ASP A 26 -0.95 -6.34 2.63
N LEU A 27 -1.55 -5.18 2.96
CA LEU A 27 -2.38 -4.41 2.02
C LEU A 27 -1.60 -3.96 0.79
N MET A 28 -0.34 -3.54 0.94
CA MET A 28 0.51 -3.15 -0.18
C MET A 28 0.78 -4.33 -1.11
N VAL A 29 1.14 -5.50 -0.58
CA VAL A 29 1.39 -6.70 -1.39
C VAL A 29 0.12 -7.12 -2.17
N LYS A 30 -1.05 -7.09 -1.51
CA LYS A 30 -2.32 -7.44 -2.16
C LYS A 30 -2.74 -6.39 -3.21
N ALA A 31 -2.56 -5.11 -2.91
CA ALA A 31 -2.82 -4.02 -3.84
C ALA A 31 -1.96 -4.13 -5.11
N GLU A 32 -0.67 -4.48 -4.98
CA GLU A 32 0.23 -4.74 -6.11
C GLU A 32 -0.19 -5.96 -6.94
N GLN A 33 -0.85 -6.94 -6.32
CA GLN A 33 -1.44 -8.10 -7.02
C GLN A 33 -2.79 -7.78 -7.69
N GLY A 34 -3.28 -6.55 -7.54
CA GLY A 34 -4.55 -6.12 -8.13
C GLY A 34 -5.78 -6.51 -7.32
N ASP A 35 -5.63 -6.83 -6.03
CA ASP A 35 -6.78 -7.00 -5.14
C ASP A 35 -7.49 -5.64 -4.96
N GLU A 36 -8.71 -5.54 -5.49
CA GLU A 36 -9.53 -4.32 -5.45
C GLU A 36 -9.82 -3.86 -4.02
N GLN A 37 -10.08 -4.81 -3.12
CA GLN A 37 -10.35 -4.51 -1.72
C GLN A 37 -9.10 -3.95 -1.05
N ALA A 38 -7.94 -4.55 -1.32
CA ALA A 38 -6.68 -4.06 -0.78
C ALA A 38 -6.30 -2.66 -1.31
N LEU A 39 -6.58 -2.36 -2.57
CA LEU A 39 -6.38 -1.02 -3.14
C LEU A 39 -7.22 0.04 -2.40
N PHE A 40 -8.48 -0.27 -2.11
CA PHE A 40 -9.39 0.61 -1.37
C PHE A 40 -8.97 0.79 0.09
N ASP A 41 -8.61 -0.30 0.78
CA ASP A 41 -8.20 -0.27 2.18
C ASP A 41 -6.87 0.46 2.36
N LEU A 42 -5.92 0.28 1.43
CA LEU A 42 -4.65 1.02 1.44
C LEU A 42 -4.88 2.53 1.25
N ALA A 43 -5.81 2.91 0.38
CA ALA A 43 -6.20 4.30 0.18
C ALA A 43 -6.78 4.92 1.47
N LEU A 44 -7.65 4.19 2.17
CA LEU A 44 -8.22 4.61 3.46
C LEU A 44 -7.14 4.81 4.53
N LYS A 45 -6.18 3.89 4.64
CA LYS A 45 -5.09 4.01 5.62
C LYS A 45 -4.26 5.27 5.38
N TYR A 46 -3.97 5.61 4.12
CA TYR A 46 -3.31 6.89 3.79
C TYR A 46 -4.21 8.11 3.99
N TYR A 47 -5.52 7.98 3.79
CA TYR A 47 -6.48 9.07 4.00
C TYR A 47 -6.64 9.41 5.49
N HIS A 48 -6.70 8.41 6.36
CA HIS A 48 -6.86 8.60 7.80
C HIS A 48 -5.52 8.72 8.55
N GLY A 49 -4.44 8.21 7.99
CA GLY A 49 -3.15 8.10 8.70
C GLY A 49 -3.12 6.95 9.69
N ASP A 50 -3.83 5.87 9.42
CA ASP A 50 -3.90 4.69 10.28
C ASP A 50 -2.71 3.78 9.98
N GLY A 51 -1.77 3.68 10.91
CA GLY A 51 -0.54 2.91 10.72
C GLY A 51 0.47 3.54 9.74
N VAL A 52 0.11 4.62 9.05
CA VAL A 52 0.99 5.41 8.17
C VAL A 52 0.83 6.90 8.43
N LYS A 53 1.77 7.72 7.92
CA LYS A 53 1.56 9.17 7.90
C LYS A 53 0.40 9.47 6.94
N GLN A 54 -0.61 10.20 7.41
CA GLN A 54 -1.68 10.72 6.55
C GLN A 54 -1.09 11.43 5.33
N ALA A 55 -1.57 11.03 4.15
CA ALA A 55 -1.07 11.53 2.88
C ALA A 55 -2.12 11.40 1.78
N TYR A 56 -2.91 12.46 1.60
CA TYR A 56 -4.03 12.49 0.64
C TYR A 56 -3.61 12.20 -0.80
N LYS A 57 -2.41 12.63 -1.22
CA LYS A 57 -1.91 12.35 -2.57
C LYS A 57 -1.76 10.85 -2.82
N GLN A 58 -1.23 10.11 -1.85
CA GLN A 58 -1.11 8.66 -1.94
C GLN A 58 -2.49 7.99 -1.86
N ALA A 59 -3.39 8.47 -1.01
CA ALA A 59 -4.77 7.97 -0.96
C ALA A 59 -5.48 8.11 -2.32
N THR A 60 -5.40 9.28 -2.95
CA THR A 60 -5.99 9.52 -4.29
C THR A 60 -5.40 8.60 -5.35
N TYR A 61 -4.08 8.37 -5.33
CA TYR A 61 -3.44 7.44 -6.25
C TYR A 61 -4.03 6.02 -6.14
N TRP A 62 -4.12 5.49 -4.92
CA TRP A 62 -4.66 4.14 -4.69
C TRP A 62 -6.16 4.04 -4.99
N TYR A 63 -6.95 5.08 -4.70
CA TYR A 63 -8.35 5.12 -5.12
C TYR A 63 -8.52 5.12 -6.63
N GLN A 64 -7.65 5.83 -7.37
CA GLN A 64 -7.70 5.83 -8.81
C GLN A 64 -7.38 4.42 -9.37
N GLN A 65 -6.38 3.74 -8.82
CA GLN A 65 -6.07 2.37 -9.21
C GLN A 65 -7.20 1.39 -8.89
N ALA A 66 -7.86 1.52 -7.72
CA ALA A 66 -9.05 0.74 -7.39
C ALA A 66 -10.18 0.95 -8.40
N ALA A 67 -10.45 2.21 -8.78
CA ALA A 67 -11.45 2.53 -9.78
C ALA A 67 -11.11 1.99 -11.17
N GLU A 68 -9.83 2.03 -11.57
CA GLU A 68 -9.36 1.46 -12.84
C GLU A 68 -9.48 -0.07 -12.89
N GLN A 69 -9.26 -0.76 -11.77
CA GLN A 69 -9.49 -2.21 -11.62
C GLN A 69 -10.98 -2.55 -11.71
N GLY A 70 -11.84 -1.86 -10.93
CA GLY A 70 -13.28 -2.09 -10.93
C GLY A 70 -13.96 -1.82 -12.27
N VAL A 71 -13.39 -0.97 -13.12
CA VAL A 71 -13.87 -0.72 -14.50
C VAL A 71 -13.48 -1.83 -15.49
N ARG A 72 -12.47 -2.65 -15.18
CA ARG A 72 -11.99 -3.74 -16.06
C ARG A 72 -12.69 -5.08 -15.81
N ASN A 73 -13.40 -5.24 -14.69
CA ASN A 73 -14.14 -6.45 -14.33
C ASN A 73 -15.55 -6.51 -14.94
#